data_AF-A0A5C4RPE5-F1
#
_entry.id   AF-A0A5C4RPE5-F1
#
_cell.length_a   1.000
_cell.length_b   1.000
_cell.length_c   1.000
_cell.angle_alpha   90.00
_cell.angle_beta   90.00
_cell.angle_gamma   90.00
#
_symmetry.space_group_name_H-M   'P 1'
#
loop_
_entity.id
_entity.type
_entity.pdbx_description
1 polymer ?
#
loop_
_entity_poly.entity_id
_entity_poly.type
_entity_poly.pdbx_seq_one_letter_code
_entity_poly.pdbx_strand_id
1 'polypeptide(L)' 'SAQWVLEADIAGCFDAISHEWLIDNIPVDKAILQKWLKAGFVFQNQLFPTEAGTPQGGIISPVLANMT' A
#
# COMPACT_ATOMS: atom_id res chain seq x y z
N SER A 1 -26.46 -18.72 -18.32
CA SER A 1 -25.75 -18.52 -17.05
C SER A 1 -24.27 -18.38 -17.33
N ALA A 2 -23.52 -17.59 -16.55
CA ALA A 2 -22.06 -17.58 -16.65
C ALA A 2 -21.51 -18.94 -16.21
N GLN A 3 -20.67 -19.57 -17.03
CA GLN A 3 -20.17 -20.94 -16.81
C GLN A 3 -18.78 -20.99 -16.16
N TRP A 4 -18.09 -19.85 -16.03
CA TRP A 4 -16.73 -19.79 -15.54
C TRP A 4 -16.55 -18.55 -14.66
N VAL A 5 -15.78 -18.72 -13.59
CA VAL A 5 -15.35 -17.66 -12.67
C VAL A 5 -13.83 -17.69 -12.64
N LEU A 6 -13.20 -16.53 -12.79
CA LEU A 6 -11.78 -16.36 -12.61
C LEU A 6 -11.53 -15.86 -11.19
N GLU A 7 -11.00 -16.73 -10.34
CA GLU A 7 -10.39 -16.31 -9.08
C GLU A 7 -8.94 -15.92 -9.36
N ALA A 8 -8.63 -14.66 -9.07
CA ALA A 8 -7.27 -14.13 -9.07
C ALA A 8 -7.06 -13.41 -7.74
N ASP A 9 -5.87 -13.62 -7.16
CA ASP A 9 -5.43 -12.94 -5.95
C ASP A 9 -4.09 -12.25 -6.23
N ILE A 10 -3.89 -11.08 -5.63
CA ILE A 10 -2.65 -10.31 -5.75
C ILE A 10 -1.78 -10.66 -4.55
N ALA A 11 -0.79 -11.52 -4.78
CA ALA A 11 0.21 -11.86 -3.77
C ALA A 11 0.97 -10.58 -3.35
N GLY A 12 0.86 -10.20 -2.08
CA GLY A 12 1.57 -9.05 -1.54
C GLY A 12 1.07 -7.70 -2.06
N CYS A 13 -0.26 -7.53 -2.24
CA CYS A 13 -0.87 -6.28 -2.69
C CYS A 13 -0.37 -5.05 -1.91
N PHE A 14 -0.15 -5.16 -0.60
CA PHE A 14 0.38 -4.05 0.18
C PHE A 14 1.90 -3.97 0.21
N ASP A 15 2.62 -5.04 -0.13
CA ASP A 15 4.07 -5.15 0.03
C ASP A 15 4.83 -4.84 -1.27
N ALA A 16 4.17 -5.00 -2.42
CA ALA A 16 4.78 -4.89 -3.75
C ALA A 16 4.43 -3.60 -4.51
N ILE A 17 3.62 -2.70 -3.94
CA ILE A 17 3.27 -1.44 -4.61
C ILE A 17 4.48 -0.49 -4.62
N SER A 18 4.82 0.02 -5.80
CA SER A 18 5.87 1.03 -5.97
C SER A 18 5.47 2.37 -5.35
N HIS A 19 6.33 2.91 -4.49
CA HIS A 19 6.16 4.25 -3.91
C HIS A 19 6.13 5.34 -4.97
N GLU A 20 6.96 5.23 -6.01
CA GLU A 20 7.01 6.20 -7.12
C GLU A 20 5.66 6.25 -7.85
N TRP A 21 5.09 5.07 -8.14
CA TRP A 21 3.79 4.98 -8.78
C TRP A 21 2.69 5.63 -7.92
N LEU A 22 2.67 5.38 -6.62
CA LEU A 22 1.70 5.99 -5.71
C LEU A 22 1.84 7.52 -5.66
N ILE A 23 3.07 8.04 -5.60
CA ILE A 23 3.33 9.49 -5.52
C ILE A 23 2.92 10.21 -6.81
N ASP A 24 3.05 9.55 -7.95
CA ASP A 24 2.75 10.16 -9.25
C ASP A 24 1.28 10.04 -9.66
N ASN A 25 0.57 9.00 -9.20
CA ASN A 25 -0.80 8.71 -9.64
C ASN A 25 -1.86 9.08 -8.61
N ILE A 26 -1.51 9.30 -7.33
CA ILE A 26 -2.49 9.64 -6.29
C ILE A 26 -2.56 11.15 -6.08
N PRO A 27 -3.75 11.77 -6.19
CA PRO A 27 -3.92 13.21 -6.02
C PRO A 27 -4.00 13.61 -4.53
N VAL A 28 -2.94 13.32 -3.78
CA VAL A 28 -2.72 13.72 -2.38
C VAL A 28 -1.46 14.56 -2.29
N ASP A 29 -1.30 15.35 -1.23
CA ASP A 29 -0.06 16.05 -0.94
C ASP A 29 1.13 15.06 -0.93
N LYS A 30 2.03 15.24 -1.90
CA LYS A 30 3.18 14.35 -2.11
C LYS A 30 4.11 14.29 -0.91
N ALA A 31 4.28 15.39 -0.16
CA ALA A 31 5.14 15.43 1.02
C ALA A 31 4.53 14.65 2.19
N ILE A 32 3.20 14.72 2.36
CA ILE A 32 2.49 13.92 3.36
C ILE A 32 2.53 12.44 2.98
N LEU A 33 2.26 12.12 1.71
CA LEU A 33 2.27 10.75 1.21
C LEU A 33 3.65 10.09 1.37
N GLN A 34 4.73 10.80 1.03
CA GLN A 34 6.10 10.31 1.25
C GLN A 34 6.42 10.04 2.72
N LYS A 35 5.96 10.90 3.64
CA LYS A 35 6.15 10.69 5.07
C LYS A 35 5.41 9.45 5.56
N TRP A 36 4.21 9.20 5.06
CA TRP A 36 3.43 8.01 5.40
C TRP A 36 4.02 6.73 4.84
N LEU A 37 4.47 6.73 3.58
CA LEU A 37 5.14 5.58 2.97
C LEU A 37 6.45 5.22 3.69
N LYS A 38 7.17 6.22 4.22
CA LYS A 38 8.42 6.03 4.98
C LYS A 38 8.23 5.82 6.49
N ALA A 39 7.00 5.95 7.00
CA ALA A 39 6.75 5.91 8.44
C ALA A 39 7.01 4.53 9.07
N GLY A 40 7.02 3.46 8.27
CA GLY A 40 7.16 2.11 8.79
C GLY A 40 5.85 1.57 9.37
N PHE A 41 5.94 0.40 9.98
CA PHE A 41 4.88 -0.16 10.83
C PHE A 41 5.48 -0.66 12.14
N VAL A 42 4.66 -0.71 13.19
CA VAL A 42 5.06 -1.27 14.48
C VAL A 42 4.49 -2.66 14.61
N PHE A 43 5.36 -3.65 14.79
CA PHE A 43 4.98 -5.03 15.06
C PHE A 43 5.73 -5.51 16.31
N GLN A 44 5.01 -6.14 17.25
CA GLN A 44 5.59 -6.62 18.51
C GLN A 44 6.45 -5.55 19.24
N ASN A 45 5.96 -4.31 19.28
CA ASN A 45 6.65 -3.18 19.93
C ASN A 45 7.99 -2.76 19.29
N GLN A 46 8.27 -3.23 18.06
CA GLN A 46 9.45 -2.87 17.28
C GLN A 46 9.03 -2.12 16.01
N LEU A 47 9.74 -1.04 15.68
CA LEU A 47 9.52 -0.26 14.47
C LEU A 47 10.26 -0.91 13.30
N PHE A 48 9.52 -1.27 12.26
CA PHE A 48 10.06 -1.81 11.02
C PHE A 48 9.93 -0.77 9.91
N PRO A 49 11.04 -0.39 9.25
CA PRO A 49 10.98 0.49 8.08
C PRO A 49 10.26 -0.23 6.92
N THR A 50 9.48 0.52 6.15
CA THR A 50 8.81 0.01 4.93
C THR A 50 9.67 0.41 3.73
N GLU A 51 10.45 -0.52 3.18
CA GLU A 51 11.31 -0.26 2.01
C GLU A 51 10.56 -0.38 0.66
N ALA A 52 9.45 -1.13 0.64
CA ALA A 52 8.52 -1.25 -0.48
C ALA A 52 7.09 -1.47 0.04
N GLY A 53 6.08 -1.03 -0.70
CA GLY A 53 4.69 -1.19 -0.30
C GLY A 53 4.18 -0.16 0.74
N THR A 54 2.94 -0.29 1.17
CA THR A 54 2.32 0.58 2.18
C THR A 54 2.32 -0.12 3.55
N PRO A 55 2.54 0.59 4.67
CA PRO A 55 2.55 -0.04 5.98
C PRO A 55 1.19 -0.68 6.31
N GLN A 56 1.14 -2.01 6.40
CA GLN A 56 -0.08 -2.73 6.77
C GLN A 56 -0.46 -2.38 8.22
N GLY A 57 -1.59 -1.69 8.39
CA GLY A 57 -2.03 -1.17 9.70
C GLY A 57 -2.10 0.36 9.78
N GLY A 58 -1.61 1.08 8.77
CA GLY A 58 -1.92 2.51 8.61
C GLY A 58 -3.37 2.68 8.14
N ILE A 59 -4.13 3.61 8.74
CA ILE A 59 -5.50 3.94 8.30
C ILE A 59 -5.55 4.30 6.81
N ILE A 60 -4.45 4.81 6.26
CA ILE A 60 -4.32 5.22 4.86
C ILE A 60 -4.12 4.04 3.89
N SER A 61 -3.61 2.91 4.35
CA SER A 61 -3.22 1.76 3.51
C SER A 61 -4.37 1.15 2.69
N PRO A 62 -5.59 0.93 3.25
CA PRO A 62 -6.71 0.45 2.44
C PRO A 62 -7.20 1.47 1.39
N VAL A 63 -6.99 2.78 1.63
CA VAL A 63 -7.34 3.83 0.66
C VAL A 63 -6.33 3.84 -0.49
N LEU A 64 -5.03 3.70 -0.20
CA LEU A 64 -3.99 3.61 -1.22
C LEU A 64 -4.14 2.36 -2.08
N ALA A 65 -4.42 1.20 -1.48
CA ALA A 65 -4.62 -0.05 -2.23
C ALA A 65 -5.83 -0.03 -3.18
N ASN A 66 -6.87 0.75 -2.87
CA ASN A 66 -8.03 0.92 -3.75
C ASN A 66 -7.80 1.96 -4.88
N MET A 67 -6.78 2.80 -4.77
CA MET A 67 -6.45 3.82 -5.77
C MET A 67 -5.30 3.39 -6.70
N THR A 68 -4.67 2.23 -6.43
CA THR A 68 -3.82 1.48 -7.37
C THR A 68 -4.63 0.83 -8.48
#